data_AF-A0AAD6IJX4-F1
#
_entry.id   AF-A0AAD6IJX4-F1
#
_cell.length_a   1.000
_cell.length_b   1.000
_cell.length_c   1.000
_cell.angle_alpha   90.00
_cell.angle_beta   90.00
_cell.angle_gamma   90.00
#
_symmetry.space_group_name_H-M   'P 1'
#
loop_
_entity.id
_entity.type
_entity.pdbx_description
1 polymer ?
#
loop_
_entity_poly.entity_id
_entity_poly.type
_entity_poly.pdbx_seq_one_letter_code
_entity_poly.pdbx_strand_id
1 'polypeptide(L)'
;MAQKAAKTLATRNGAILNRTHLISAALHLLFLVLHFMFQRPRSLKPYFFLAIPTLAIEYYLDRVGRPRYNEDGSLRSAGEDLNATGLTEYMWDVLYWTQGCIVAACLFNDRAWWLWVVIPLYSVYAAYTTIMGVKKGFAGMGGGGEEAQGDAPKSKTQLKKEKRGSSMKYR
;
A
#
# COMPACT_ATOMS: atom_id res chain seq x y z
N MET A 1 27.41 -1.67 -7.61
CA MET A 1 26.24 -2.14 -6.82
C MET A 1 24.92 -1.46 -7.22
N ALA A 2 24.90 -0.15 -7.49
CA ALA A 2 23.68 0.60 -7.84
C ALA A 2 22.89 0.03 -9.05
N GLN A 3 23.58 -0.34 -10.15
CA GLN A 3 22.91 -0.93 -11.32
C GLN A 3 22.24 -2.29 -11.04
N LYS A 4 22.83 -3.10 -10.15
CA LYS A 4 22.25 -4.40 -9.76
C LYS A 4 20.96 -4.19 -8.98
N ALA A 5 20.97 -3.26 -8.02
CA ALA A 5 19.79 -2.91 -7.23
C ALA A 5 18.65 -2.36 -8.12
N ALA A 6 18.96 -1.47 -9.06
CA ALA A 6 17.97 -0.93 -10.00
C ALA A 6 17.35 -2.02 -10.91
N LYS A 7 18.17 -2.95 -11.41
CA LYS A 7 17.67 -4.10 -12.20
C LYS A 7 16.77 -5.01 -11.36
N THR A 8 17.16 -5.33 -10.13
CA THR A 8 16.33 -6.13 -9.22
C THR A 8 15.00 -5.45 -8.91
N LEU A 9 15.02 -4.13 -8.66
CA LEU A 9 13.82 -3.33 -8.45
C LEU A 9 12.90 -3.38 -9.68
N ALA A 10 13.46 -3.16 -10.88
CA ALA A 10 12.71 -3.20 -12.13
C ALA A 10 12.03 -4.55 -12.36
N THR A 11 12.77 -5.66 -12.21
CA THR A 11 12.21 -7.01 -12.34
C THR A 11 11.08 -7.25 -11.35
N ARG A 12 11.26 -6.86 -10.08
CA ARG A 12 10.24 -7.03 -9.04
C ARG A 12 8.99 -6.19 -9.33
N ASN A 13 9.15 -4.93 -9.68
CA ASN A 13 8.02 -4.04 -9.99
C ASN A 13 7.21 -4.57 -11.18
N GLY A 14 7.88 -5.00 -12.25
CA GLY A 14 7.22 -5.60 -13.40
C GLY A 14 6.41 -6.85 -13.03
N ALA A 15 6.98 -7.72 -12.18
CA ALA A 15 6.28 -8.92 -11.70
C ALA A 15 5.06 -8.59 -10.83
N ILE A 16 5.18 -7.62 -9.91
CA ILE A 16 4.08 -7.18 -9.05
C ILE A 16 2.95 -6.61 -9.90
N LEU A 17 3.24 -5.65 -10.78
CA LEU A 17 2.23 -5.01 -11.62
C LEU A 17 1.51 -6.02 -12.52
N ASN A 18 2.25 -6.88 -13.22
CA ASN A 18 1.63 -7.89 -14.09
C ASN A 18 0.72 -8.85 -13.32
N ARG A 19 1.14 -9.29 -12.13
CA ARG A 19 0.31 -10.14 -11.27
C ARG A 19 -0.94 -9.40 -10.81
N THR A 20 -0.81 -8.16 -10.36
CA THR A 20 -1.94 -7.36 -9.90
C THR A 20 -2.94 -7.13 -11.02
N HIS A 21 -2.49 -6.68 -12.21
CA HIS A 21 -3.35 -6.47 -13.38
C HIS A 21 -4.11 -7.73 -13.76
N LEU A 22 -3.45 -8.90 -13.74
CA LEU A 22 -4.09 -10.18 -14.04
C LEU A 22 -5.17 -10.53 -13.00
N ILE A 23 -4.87 -10.36 -11.70
CA ILE A 23 -5.81 -10.64 -10.62
C ILE A 23 -7.00 -9.67 -10.67
N SER A 24 -6.74 -8.37 -10.80
CA SER A 24 -7.77 -7.34 -10.93
C SER A 24 -8.67 -7.66 -12.13
N ALA A 25 -8.11 -7.86 -13.32
CA ALA A 25 -8.88 -8.19 -14.51
C ALA A 25 -9.72 -9.46 -14.33
N ALA A 26 -9.14 -10.51 -13.74
CA ALA A 26 -9.86 -11.76 -13.47
C ALA A 26 -11.02 -11.57 -12.49
N LEU A 27 -10.83 -10.81 -11.40
CA LEU A 27 -11.87 -10.56 -10.40
C LEU A 27 -12.98 -9.67 -10.94
N HIS A 28 -12.65 -8.61 -11.67
CA HIS A 28 -13.65 -7.75 -12.32
C HIS A 28 -14.44 -8.53 -13.38
N LEU A 29 -13.76 -9.32 -14.21
CA LEU A 29 -14.43 -10.17 -15.18
C LEU A 29 -15.34 -11.20 -14.51
N LEU A 30 -14.86 -11.89 -13.48
CA LEU A 30 -15.65 -12.86 -12.70
C LEU A 30 -16.90 -12.21 -12.12
N PHE A 31 -16.76 -11.04 -11.48
CA PHE A 31 -17.88 -10.31 -10.92
C PHE A 31 -18.93 -9.96 -11.98
N LEU A 32 -18.50 -9.41 -13.11
CA LEU A 32 -19.39 -9.02 -14.21
C LEU A 32 -20.08 -10.24 -14.84
N VAL A 33 -19.34 -11.32 -15.09
CA VAL A 33 -19.88 -12.59 -15.59
C VAL A 33 -20.93 -13.14 -14.64
N LEU A 34 -20.65 -13.17 -13.33
CA LEU A 34 -21.63 -13.63 -12.33
C LEU A 34 -22.87 -12.75 -12.31
N HIS A 35 -22.70 -11.44 -12.40
CA HIS A 35 -23.81 -10.50 -12.43
C HIS A 35 -24.70 -10.72 -13.66
N PHE A 36 -24.12 -10.80 -14.85
CA PHE A 36 -24.89 -10.91 -16.10
C PHE A 36 -25.45 -12.32 -16.36
N MET A 37 -24.75 -13.38 -15.96
CA MET A 37 -25.20 -14.76 -16.20
C MET A 37 -26.08 -15.33 -15.07
N PHE A 38 -25.80 -14.96 -13.82
CA PHE A 38 -26.45 -15.55 -12.64
C PHE A 38 -27.23 -14.52 -11.79
N GLN A 39 -27.30 -13.25 -12.22
CA GLN A 39 -27.96 -12.16 -11.50
C GLN A 39 -27.42 -11.98 -10.06
N ARG A 40 -26.12 -12.28 -9.85
CA ARG A 40 -25.43 -12.17 -8.57
C ARG A 40 -24.03 -11.56 -8.74
N PRO A 41 -23.62 -10.56 -7.94
CA PRO A 41 -24.43 -9.81 -6.97
C PRO A 41 -25.53 -8.99 -7.65
N ARG A 42 -26.60 -8.62 -6.94
CA ARG A 42 -27.76 -7.98 -7.60
C ARG A 42 -27.48 -6.54 -8.02
N SER A 43 -26.64 -5.81 -7.27
CA SER A 43 -26.43 -4.38 -7.48
C SER A 43 -25.03 -4.07 -8.03
N LEU A 44 -24.98 -3.37 -9.16
CA LEU A 44 -23.72 -2.82 -9.70
C LEU A 44 -23.31 -1.49 -9.04
N LYS A 45 -24.20 -0.85 -8.29
CA LYS A 45 -23.94 0.45 -7.66
C LYS A 45 -22.72 0.43 -6.71
N PRO A 46 -22.67 -0.46 -5.69
CA PRO A 46 -21.51 -0.53 -4.80
C PRO A 46 -20.25 -0.96 -5.56
N TYR A 47 -20.40 -1.84 -6.55
CA TYR A 47 -19.30 -2.25 -7.42
C TYR A 47 -18.65 -1.05 -8.10
N PHE A 48 -19.40 -0.24 -8.87
CA PHE A 48 -18.80 0.91 -9.54
C PHE A 48 -18.24 1.94 -8.57
N PHE A 49 -18.96 2.23 -7.48
CA PHE A 49 -18.54 3.22 -6.50
C PHE A 49 -17.21 2.85 -5.82
N LEU A 50 -16.98 1.56 -5.56
CA LEU A 50 -15.81 1.08 -4.81
C LEU A 50 -14.69 0.56 -5.73
N ALA A 51 -15.03 0.07 -6.92
CA ALA A 51 -14.06 -0.39 -7.91
C ALA A 51 -13.34 0.77 -8.62
N ILE A 52 -14.03 1.86 -8.95
CA ILE A 52 -13.43 2.97 -9.72
C ILE A 52 -12.23 3.58 -8.98
N PRO A 53 -12.32 3.95 -7.68
CA PRO A 53 -11.16 4.45 -6.94
C PRO A 53 -10.01 3.44 -6.90
N THR A 54 -10.34 2.15 -6.81
CA THR A 54 -9.33 1.08 -6.79
C THR A 54 -8.60 0.94 -8.12
N LEU A 55 -9.32 1.02 -9.25
CA LEU A 55 -8.71 1.03 -10.58
C LEU A 55 -7.85 2.29 -10.81
N ALA A 56 -8.24 3.44 -10.25
CA ALA A 56 -7.43 4.65 -10.28
C ALA A 56 -6.12 4.48 -9.48
N ILE A 57 -6.16 3.82 -8.32
CA ILE A 57 -4.97 3.46 -7.54
C ILE A 57 -4.06 2.52 -8.34
N GLU A 58 -4.62 1.46 -8.93
CA GLU A 58 -3.86 0.51 -9.74
C GLU A 58 -3.17 1.19 -10.94
N TYR A 59 -3.90 2.07 -11.63
CA TYR A 59 -3.34 2.89 -12.71
C TYR A 59 -2.21 3.80 -12.21
N TYR A 60 -2.36 4.44 -11.06
CA TYR A 60 -1.32 5.27 -10.47
C TYR A 60 -0.07 4.44 -10.13
N LEU A 61 -0.23 3.28 -9.51
CA LEU A 61 0.86 2.36 -9.17
C LEU A 61 1.59 1.86 -10.41
N ASP A 62 0.87 1.54 -11.50
CA ASP A 62 1.51 1.22 -12.78
C ASP A 62 2.30 2.41 -13.31
N ARG A 63 1.73 3.62 -13.26
CA ARG A 63 2.37 4.81 -13.81
C ARG A 63 3.71 5.14 -13.15
N VAL A 64 3.79 5.00 -11.82
CA VAL A 64 5.00 5.30 -11.03
C VAL A 64 5.96 4.12 -10.94
N GLY A 65 5.45 2.89 -10.88
CA GLY A 65 6.24 1.68 -10.66
C GLY A 65 6.74 0.99 -11.94
N ARG A 66 6.14 1.26 -13.10
CA ARG A 66 6.45 0.54 -14.35
C ARG A 66 7.89 0.80 -14.80
N PRO A 67 8.72 -0.26 -14.95
CA PRO A 67 10.07 -0.12 -15.50
C PRO A 67 10.04 0.37 -16.94
N ARG A 68 10.99 1.24 -17.30
CA ARG A 68 11.16 1.78 -18.64
C ARG A 68 12.54 1.40 -19.17
N TYR A 69 12.58 0.98 -20.43
CA TYR A 69 13.79 0.57 -21.13
C TYR A 69 14.04 1.50 -22.32
N ASN A 70 15.30 1.63 -22.72
CA ASN A 70 15.72 2.31 -23.94
C ASN A 70 15.57 1.36 -25.15
N GLU A 71 15.75 1.89 -26.36
CA GLU A 71 15.67 1.12 -27.61
C GLU A 71 16.73 0.01 -27.72
N ASP A 72 17.89 0.20 -27.07
CA ASP A 72 18.96 -0.79 -26.95
C ASP A 72 18.70 -1.88 -25.89
N GLY A 73 17.53 -1.84 -25.23
CA GLY A 73 17.15 -2.75 -24.15
C GLY A 73 17.79 -2.43 -22.79
N SER A 74 18.59 -1.36 -22.68
CA SER A 74 19.15 -0.92 -21.41
C SER A 74 18.07 -0.33 -20.49
N LEU A 75 18.19 -0.55 -19.19
CA LEU A 75 17.23 -0.05 -18.21
C LEU A 75 17.34 1.47 -18.08
N ARG A 76 16.29 2.20 -18.47
CA ARG A 76 16.21 3.66 -18.37
C ARG A 76 15.73 4.11 -16.99
N SER A 77 14.72 3.45 -16.45
CA SER A 77 14.20 3.71 -15.10
C SER A 77 13.59 2.43 -14.52
N ALA A 78 13.88 2.16 -13.25
CA ALA A 78 13.29 1.04 -12.52
C ALA A 78 11.85 1.33 -12.04
N GLY A 79 11.42 2.60 -12.07
CA GLY A 79 10.21 3.06 -11.39
C GLY A 79 10.44 3.30 -9.90
N GLU A 80 9.40 3.80 -9.22
CA GLU A 80 9.37 3.95 -7.77
C GLU A 80 9.29 2.58 -7.06
N ASP A 81 9.72 2.53 -5.80
CA ASP A 81 9.62 1.31 -5.00
C ASP A 81 8.14 1.03 -4.65
N LEU A 82 7.55 0.03 -5.32
CA LEU A 82 6.18 -0.40 -5.03
C LEU A 82 6.00 -1.05 -3.65
N ASN A 83 7.09 -1.35 -2.93
CA ASN A 83 7.07 -1.82 -1.55
C ASN A 83 7.42 -0.70 -0.54
N ALA A 84 7.39 0.57 -0.97
CA ALA A 84 7.62 1.68 -0.07
C ALA A 84 6.55 1.71 1.04
N THR A 85 6.99 1.90 2.28
CA THR A 85 6.11 2.03 3.45
C THR A 85 5.37 3.36 3.43
N GLY A 86 4.18 3.42 4.05
CA GLY A 86 3.38 4.63 4.16
C GLY A 86 2.32 4.72 3.07
N LEU A 87 2.40 5.71 2.16
CA LEU A 87 1.31 5.93 1.19
C LEU A 87 1.19 4.79 0.17
N THR A 88 2.31 4.29 -0.36
CA THR A 88 2.29 3.19 -1.34
C THR A 88 1.76 1.90 -0.71
N GLU A 89 2.17 1.60 0.52
CA GLU A 89 1.62 0.51 1.33
C GLU A 89 0.11 0.66 1.53
N TYR A 90 -0.36 1.84 1.92
CA TYR A 90 -1.79 2.12 2.06
C TYR A 90 -2.57 1.95 0.73
N MET A 91 -1.99 2.37 -0.40
CA MET A 91 -2.58 2.14 -1.72
C MET A 91 -2.76 0.64 -2.01
N TRP A 92 -1.77 -0.19 -1.64
CA TRP A 92 -1.89 -1.64 -1.73
C TRP A 92 -2.94 -2.21 -0.79
N ASP A 93 -3.04 -1.71 0.44
CA ASP A 93 -4.06 -2.14 1.40
C ASP A 93 -5.46 -1.90 0.85
N VAL A 94 -5.73 -0.71 0.31
CA VAL A 94 -7.03 -0.37 -0.30
C VAL A 94 -7.31 -1.27 -1.51
N LEU A 95 -6.31 -1.49 -2.37
CA LEU A 95 -6.43 -2.30 -3.57
C LEU A 95 -6.74 -3.76 -3.23
N TYR A 96 -5.91 -4.39 -2.40
CA TYR A 96 -6.08 -5.80 -2.03
C TYR A 96 -7.34 -6.03 -1.18
N TRP A 97 -7.68 -5.09 -0.29
CA TRP A 97 -8.92 -5.19 0.48
C TRP A 97 -10.16 -5.09 -0.42
N THR A 98 -10.14 -4.20 -1.41
CA THR A 98 -11.25 -4.09 -2.37
C THR A 98 -11.35 -5.33 -3.25
N GLN A 99 -10.23 -5.91 -3.70
CA GLN A 99 -10.22 -7.21 -4.37
C GLN A 99 -10.85 -8.31 -3.51
N GLY A 100 -10.53 -8.34 -2.21
CA GLY A 100 -11.17 -9.24 -1.24
C GLY A 100 -12.68 -9.00 -1.11
N CYS A 101 -13.12 -7.74 -1.11
CA CYS A 101 -14.54 -7.38 -1.11
C CYS A 101 -15.26 -7.84 -2.37
N ILE A 102 -14.62 -7.77 -3.54
CA ILE A 102 -15.18 -8.29 -4.81
C ILE A 102 -15.38 -9.80 -4.71
N VAL A 103 -14.37 -10.55 -4.26
CA VAL A 103 -14.49 -12.00 -4.03
C VAL A 103 -15.61 -12.31 -3.05
N ALA A 104 -15.67 -11.60 -1.92
CA ALA A 104 -16.70 -11.79 -0.92
C ALA A 104 -18.09 -11.46 -1.46
N ALA A 105 -18.24 -10.44 -2.31
CA ALA A 105 -19.50 -10.12 -2.96
C ALA A 105 -19.93 -11.23 -3.92
N CYS A 106 -19.02 -11.82 -4.68
CA CYS A 106 -19.32 -12.98 -5.53
C CYS A 106 -19.85 -14.18 -4.72
N LEU A 107 -19.35 -14.40 -3.50
CA LEU A 107 -19.72 -15.54 -2.64
C LEU A 107 -20.98 -15.27 -1.78
N PHE A 108 -21.04 -14.10 -1.16
CA PHE A 108 -22.02 -13.74 -0.12
C PHE A 108 -23.00 -12.65 -0.56
N ASN A 109 -22.98 -12.27 -1.84
CA ASN A 109 -23.86 -11.27 -2.46
C ASN A 109 -23.61 -9.84 -1.92
N ASP A 110 -24.52 -8.89 -2.20
CA ASP A 110 -24.35 -7.45 -1.95
C ASP A 110 -24.03 -7.09 -0.48
N ARG A 111 -24.39 -7.94 0.49
CA ARG A 111 -24.09 -7.68 1.91
C ARG A 111 -22.59 -7.66 2.20
N ALA A 112 -21.77 -8.34 1.40
CA ALA A 112 -20.33 -8.39 1.58
C ALA A 112 -19.64 -7.02 1.40
N TRP A 113 -20.28 -6.08 0.69
CA TRP A 113 -19.73 -4.73 0.51
C TRP A 113 -19.56 -3.96 1.84
N TRP A 114 -20.23 -4.38 2.91
CA TRP A 114 -19.99 -3.83 4.26
C TRP A 114 -18.57 -4.05 4.77
N LEU A 115 -17.86 -5.07 4.28
CA LEU A 115 -16.44 -5.26 4.58
C LEU A 115 -15.58 -4.07 4.14
N TRP A 116 -16.03 -3.32 3.14
CA TRP A 116 -15.30 -2.18 2.61
C TRP A 116 -15.22 -1.01 3.61
N VAL A 117 -16.12 -0.92 4.59
CA VAL A 117 -16.13 0.14 5.62
C VAL A 117 -14.83 0.19 6.46
N VAL A 118 -14.07 -0.91 6.48
CA VAL A 118 -12.74 -0.94 7.10
C VAL A 118 -11.80 0.11 6.49
N ILE A 119 -11.87 0.35 5.18
CA ILE A 119 -11.02 1.33 4.50
C ILE A 119 -11.22 2.75 5.07
N PRO A 120 -12.42 3.37 5.00
CA PRO A 120 -12.60 4.72 5.51
C PRO A 120 -12.33 4.85 7.02
N LEU A 121 -12.64 3.83 7.82
CA LEU A 121 -12.28 3.82 9.25
C LEU A 121 -10.75 3.88 9.44
N TYR A 122 -10.02 3.06 8.69
CA TYR A 122 -8.56 3.06 8.73
C TYR A 122 -7.97 4.36 8.17
N SER A 123 -8.53 4.93 7.10
CA SER A 123 -8.10 6.21 6.54
C SER A 123 -8.20 7.34 7.56
N VAL A 124 -9.31 7.40 8.30
CA VAL A 124 -9.52 8.40 9.36
C VAL A 124 -8.49 8.20 10.48
N TYR A 125 -8.27 6.96 10.90
CA TYR A 125 -7.26 6.64 11.91
C TYR A 125 -5.85 7.04 11.46
N ALA A 126 -5.44 6.65 10.25
CA ALA A 126 -4.13 6.96 9.69
C ALA A 126 -3.92 8.47 9.51
N ALA A 127 -4.95 9.21 9.07
CA ALA A 127 -4.88 10.66 8.97
C ALA A 127 -4.74 11.31 10.36
N TYR A 128 -5.50 10.85 11.35
CA TYR A 128 -5.44 11.35 12.72
C TYR A 128 -4.06 11.15 13.35
N THR A 129 -3.49 9.94 13.25
CA THR A 129 -2.16 9.63 13.80
C THR A 129 -1.06 10.43 13.12
N THR A 130 -1.15 10.62 11.80
CA THR A 130 -0.20 11.44 11.03
C THR A 130 -0.24 12.90 11.47
N ILE A 131 -1.44 13.51 11.56
CA ILE A 131 -1.59 14.91 11.98
C ILE A 131 -1.10 15.10 13.41
N MET A 132 -1.43 14.18 14.32
CA MET A 132 -1.01 14.27 15.71
C MET A 132 0.50 14.09 15.88
N GLY A 133 1.11 13.19 15.10
CA GLY A 133 2.56 12.99 15.07
C GLY A 133 3.30 14.23 14.59
N VAL A 134 2.82 14.88 13.52
CA VAL A 134 3.38 16.15 13.03
C VAL A 134 3.25 17.25 14.08
N LYS A 135 2.06 17.42 14.70
CA LYS A 135 1.87 18.42 15.76
C LYS A 135 2.82 18.21 16.95
N LYS A 136 3.02 16.97 17.39
CA LYS A 136 3.99 16.66 18.45
C LYS A 136 5.43 16.94 18.04
N GLY A 137 5.80 16.62 16.79
CA GLY A 137 7.14 16.93 16.26
C GLY A 137 7.43 18.43 16.19
N PHE A 138 6.44 19.24 15.80
CA PHE A 138 6.57 20.70 15.79
C PHE A 138 6.53 21.31 17.20
N ALA A 139 5.69 20.81 18.10
CA ALA A 139 5.66 21.26 19.50
C ALA A 139 6.96 20.92 20.26
N GLY A 140 7.57 19.76 19.99
CA GLY A 140 8.86 19.37 20.55
C GLY A 140 10.07 20.14 20.02
N MET A 141 9.93 20.90 18.93
CA MET A 141 10.97 21.83 18.44
C MET A 141 10.82 23.25 19.01
N GLY A 142 9.71 23.57 19.69
CA GLY A 142 9.43 24.90 20.24
C GLY A 142 9.46 25.01 21.77
N GLY A 143 9.59 23.91 22.51
CA GLY A 143 9.62 23.89 23.97
C GLY A 143 10.69 22.94 24.48
N GLY A 144 11.67 23.47 25.21
CA GLY A 144 12.73 22.67 25.81
C GLY A 144 12.19 21.66 26.83
N GLY A 145 12.81 20.47 26.82
CA GLY A 145 12.91 19.51 27.93
C GLY A 145 11.62 19.06 28.61
N GLU A 146 11.14 17.87 28.28
CA GLU A 146 11.06 16.72 29.20
C GLU A 146 10.35 15.53 28.54
N GLU A 147 10.65 14.36 29.07
CA GLU A 147 10.54 13.03 28.49
C GLU A 147 9.14 12.63 28.05
N ALA A 148 9.02 12.15 26.81
CA ALA A 148 7.94 11.25 26.42
C ALA A 148 8.51 10.17 25.49
N GLN A 149 8.90 9.03 26.09
CA GLN A 149 9.12 7.78 25.39
C GLN A 149 7.81 7.36 24.69
N GLY A 150 7.69 7.71 23.41
CA GLY A 150 6.73 7.13 22.49
C GLY A 150 7.44 6.08 21.65
N ASP A 151 7.01 4.83 21.80
CA ASP A 151 7.50 3.64 21.10
C ASP A 151 7.29 3.77 19.59
N ALA A 152 8.27 4.35 18.90
CA ALA A 152 8.44 4.21 17.46
C ALA A 152 9.27 2.94 17.21
N PRO A 153 8.93 2.08 16.23
CA PRO A 153 9.72 0.89 15.95
C PRO A 153 11.13 1.32 15.54
N LYS A 154 12.08 1.19 16.46
CA LYS A 154 13.46 1.62 16.26
C LYS A 154 14.05 0.85 15.09
N SER A 155 14.60 1.59 14.12
CA SER A 155 15.38 1.00 13.02
C SER A 155 16.47 0.09 13.59
N LYS A 156 16.72 -1.05 12.94
CA LYS A 156 17.75 -2.03 13.34
C LYS A 156 19.13 -1.38 13.58
N THR A 157 19.41 -0.25 12.94
CA THR A 157 20.62 0.55 13.12
C THR A 157 20.67 1.27 14.47
N GLN A 158 19.53 1.75 14.97
CA GLN A 158 19.41 2.43 16.27
C GLN A 158 19.58 1.43 17.42
N LEU A 159 18.94 0.26 17.31
CA LEU A 159 19.09 -0.84 18.28
C LEU A 159 20.54 -1.33 18.39
N LYS A 160 21.30 -1.32 17.29
CA LYS A 160 22.71 -1.71 17.27
C LYS A 160 23.64 -0.67 17.90
N LYS A 161 23.30 0.62 17.84
CA LYS A 161 24.04 1.69 18.53
C LYS A 161 23.79 1.66 20.04
N GLU A 162 22.56 1.41 20.48
CA GLU A 162 22.22 1.31 21.91
C GLU A 162 22.91 0.13 22.60
N LYS A 163 22.94 -1.04 21.95
CA LYS A 163 23.70 -2.21 22.45
C LYS A 163 25.21 -2.00 22.53
N ARG A 164 25.76 -1.04 21.78
CA ARG A 164 27.19 -0.67 21.83
C ARG A 164 27.49 0.42 22.87
N GLY A 165 26.51 1.25 23.22
CA GLY A 165 26.66 2.28 24.25
C GLY A 165 26.57 1.73 25.67
N SER A 166 25.89 0.60 25.88
CA SER A 166 25.67 0.03 27.22
C SER A 166 26.83 -0.79 27.78
N SER A 167 27.92 -1.01 27.02
CA SER A 167 29.02 -1.91 27.43
C SER A 167 30.29 -1.21 27.94
N MET A 168 30.29 0.11 28.13
CA MET A 168 31.44 0.82 28.72
C MET A 168 31.06 1.43 30.07
N LYS A 169 30.96 0.58 31.10
CA LYS A 169 31.21 0.99 32.48
C LYS A 169 32.67 0.70 32.78
N TYR A 170 33.50 1.74 32.80
CA TYR A 170 34.85 1.67 33.38
C TYR A 170 34.71 1.60 34.91
N ARG A 171 35.55 0.76 35.50
CA ARG A 171 35.72 0.55 36.95
C ARG A 171 36.82 1.48 37.47
#